data_AF-A0A2D8VHH3-F1
#
_entry.id   AF-A0A2D8VHH3-F1
#
_cell.length_a   1.000
_cell.length_b   1.000
_cell.length_c   1.000
_cell.angle_alpha   90.00
_cell.angle_beta   90.00
_cell.angle_gamma   90.00
#
_symmetry.space_group_name_H-M   'P 1'
#
loop_
_entity.id
_entity.type
_entity.pdbx_description
1 polymer ?
#
loop_
_entity_poly.entity_id
_entity_poly.type
_entity_poly.pdbx_seq_one_letter_code
_entity_poly.pdbx_strand_id
1 'polypeptide(L)'
;MVVDLLIDWQIFFRERWETPGILLLVVNLVVLGWVLWKEWLSHRKPFDPVRVALEVESKHPELRSILVSYSQFKDLDPDEVQASPALLKAMRDQAVSLTKPLDFKDVVDFNQLKNLGLVCLLTLLGFSAVSFQWQDHMRALFMRLIGENADYPTNTKITEIVIDSGKTSLSLDPGDESEPFPVKSGGDVDILVSVDVAKEVPDRAVLYWTSEGMEEKSEEFAFRDSKRYECKISSLTRPTLFRLVIGDDRTHEIPLSISPPPAFTAVVAGLTFPEYLGRPPSSSETLDFSVPAGTRIRWTLPCSPAISDLNVTLGGETIAAQVSEDGKTASFEANATETFRYSFPYVREKANGFEYRIEGEQEVEVVPDRVPEIVLQSATTASGYATPSKTLVVDAAVSDDYGLGEAFLVYSLGSREEKRVSLEELTDTSLSGIRDRIRLSVPLSELLGEAPEPGDEFVFQVEVSDEMPPRGTHRNLSSDRKLTILSEEKYLEWFKSELELQLALIAKARDSEKRARVEIENLKVEEKKE
;
A
#
# COMPACT_ATOMS: atom_id res chain seq x y z
N MET A 1 -10.57 -22.23 -49.62
CA MET A 1 -9.21 -21.66 -49.49
C MET A 1 -9.11 -20.20 -49.88
N VAL A 2 -9.38 -19.78 -51.12
CA VAL A 2 -9.29 -18.33 -51.47
C VAL A 2 -10.34 -17.50 -50.72
N VAL A 3 -11.57 -18.02 -50.60
CA VAL A 3 -12.63 -17.41 -49.80
C VAL A 3 -12.26 -17.44 -48.32
N ASP A 4 -11.65 -18.52 -47.82
CA ASP A 4 -11.20 -18.61 -46.42
C ASP A 4 -10.04 -17.63 -46.15
N LEU A 5 -9.10 -17.47 -47.09
CA LEU A 5 -8.02 -16.47 -47.02
C LEU A 5 -8.61 -15.06 -46.98
N LEU A 6 -9.61 -14.76 -47.82
CA LEU A 6 -10.26 -13.45 -47.82
C LEU A 6 -11.07 -13.21 -46.54
N ILE A 7 -11.77 -14.23 -46.03
CA ILE A 7 -12.53 -14.12 -44.79
C ILE A 7 -11.59 -13.98 -43.59
N ASP A 8 -10.53 -14.78 -43.50
CA ASP A 8 -9.53 -14.73 -42.43
C ASP A 8 -8.75 -13.39 -42.45
N TRP A 9 -8.37 -12.93 -43.65
CA TRP A 9 -7.75 -11.61 -43.84
C TRP A 9 -8.70 -10.46 -43.47
N GLN A 10 -9.98 -10.54 -43.82
CA GLN A 10 -10.96 -9.49 -43.52
C GLN A 10 -11.42 -9.47 -42.06
N ILE A 11 -11.39 -10.62 -41.36
CA ILE A 11 -11.68 -10.73 -39.91
C ILE A 11 -10.55 -10.11 -39.07
N PHE A 12 -9.29 -10.21 -39.51
CA PHE A 12 -8.13 -9.66 -38.78
C PHE A 12 -8.14 -8.13 -38.66
N PHE A 13 -8.83 -7.42 -39.57
CA PHE A 13 -9.00 -5.98 -39.49
C PHE A 13 -10.01 -5.52 -38.44
N ARG A 14 -10.81 -6.41 -37.82
CA ARG A 14 -11.91 -5.98 -36.96
C ARG A 14 -11.94 -6.54 -35.54
N GLU A 15 -11.46 -7.76 -35.25
CA GLU A 15 -11.36 -8.28 -33.87
C GLU A 15 -10.58 -9.60 -33.84
N ARG A 16 -9.64 -9.75 -32.90
CA ARG A 16 -8.83 -10.97 -32.70
C ARG A 16 -9.71 -12.04 -32.05
N TRP A 17 -10.51 -12.76 -32.84
CA TRP A 17 -11.14 -14.00 -32.36
C TRP A 17 -10.12 -15.13 -32.35
N GLU A 18 -10.01 -15.86 -31.25
CA GLU A 18 -9.01 -16.92 -31.06
C GLU A 18 -9.37 -18.24 -31.75
N THR A 19 -10.62 -18.41 -32.20
CA THR A 19 -11.14 -19.68 -32.74
C THR A 19 -11.63 -19.70 -34.21
N PRO A 20 -11.38 -18.71 -35.10
CA PRO A 20 -11.97 -18.70 -36.44
C PRO A 20 -11.43 -19.81 -37.34
N GLY A 21 -10.17 -20.25 -37.15
CA GLY A 21 -9.51 -21.22 -38.04
C GLY A 21 -10.20 -22.59 -38.07
N ILE A 22 -10.54 -23.15 -36.91
CA ILE A 22 -11.20 -24.47 -36.81
C ILE A 22 -12.65 -24.38 -37.31
N LEU A 23 -13.35 -23.28 -36.99
CA LEU A 23 -14.73 -23.08 -37.43
C LEU A 23 -14.81 -22.96 -38.96
N LEU A 24 -13.91 -22.19 -39.57
CA LEU A 24 -13.79 -22.09 -41.02
C LEU A 24 -13.43 -23.45 -41.64
N LEU A 25 -12.53 -24.22 -41.03
CA LEU A 25 -12.20 -25.57 -41.49
C LEU A 25 -13.44 -26.50 -41.45
N VAL A 26 -14.22 -26.50 -40.38
CA VAL A 26 -15.43 -27.33 -40.27
C VAL A 26 -16.46 -26.91 -41.31
N VAL A 27 -16.72 -25.61 -41.47
CA VAL A 27 -17.63 -25.10 -42.50
C VAL A 27 -17.16 -25.53 -43.88
N ASN A 28 -15.85 -25.44 -44.15
CA ASN A 28 -15.28 -25.84 -45.43
C ASN A 28 -15.44 -27.35 -45.68
N LEU A 29 -15.16 -28.19 -44.68
CA LEU A 29 -15.35 -29.65 -44.76
C LEU A 29 -16.81 -30.03 -44.95
N VAL A 30 -17.75 -29.32 -44.31
CA VAL A 30 -19.19 -29.52 -44.50
C VAL A 30 -19.61 -29.13 -45.92
N VAL A 31 -19.16 -27.99 -46.43
CA VAL A 31 -19.48 -27.54 -47.80
C VAL A 31 -18.87 -28.48 -48.83
N LEU A 32 -17.59 -28.84 -48.69
CA LEU A 32 -16.93 -29.80 -49.57
C LEU A 32 -17.59 -31.17 -49.50
N GLY A 33 -17.91 -31.66 -48.30
CA GLY A 33 -18.62 -32.92 -48.09
C GLY A 33 -20.01 -32.89 -48.72
N TRP A 34 -20.73 -31.78 -48.60
CA TRP A 34 -22.04 -31.59 -49.20
C TRP A 34 -21.98 -31.51 -50.73
N VAL A 35 -21.01 -30.78 -51.30
CA VAL A 35 -20.80 -30.72 -52.75
C VAL A 35 -20.36 -32.08 -53.29
N LEU A 36 -19.43 -32.76 -52.62
CA LEU A 36 -19.01 -34.11 -52.98
C LEU A 36 -20.19 -35.09 -52.93
N TRP A 37 -21.01 -34.99 -51.88
CA TRP A 37 -22.21 -35.81 -51.74
C TRP A 37 -23.23 -35.53 -52.83
N LYS A 38 -23.59 -34.25 -53.03
CA LYS A 38 -24.64 -33.81 -53.95
C LYS A 38 -24.21 -33.94 -55.40
N GLU A 39 -23.07 -33.39 -55.78
CA GLU A 39 -22.65 -33.36 -57.18
C GLU A 39 -22.00 -34.67 -57.63
N TRP A 40 -21.28 -35.38 -56.75
CA TRP A 40 -20.55 -36.58 -57.17
C TRP A 40 -21.17 -37.89 -56.70
N LEU A 41 -21.33 -38.10 -55.39
CA LEU A 41 -21.81 -39.38 -54.85
C LEU A 41 -23.29 -39.63 -55.17
N SER A 42 -24.14 -38.61 -55.16
CA SER A 42 -25.57 -38.78 -55.47
C SER A 42 -25.83 -39.08 -56.95
N HIS A 43 -24.94 -38.61 -57.84
CA HIS A 43 -24.98 -38.91 -59.27
C HIS A 43 -24.30 -40.23 -59.63
N ARG A 44 -23.64 -40.92 -58.67
CA ARG A 44 -23.15 -42.29 -58.87
C ARG A 44 -24.33 -43.24 -58.91
N LYS A 45 -24.78 -43.54 -60.12
CA LYS A 45 -25.74 -44.63 -60.34
C LYS A 45 -25.06 -45.96 -59.96
N PRO A 46 -25.71 -46.84 -59.19
CA PRO A 46 -25.16 -48.16 -58.89
C PRO A 46 -24.92 -48.91 -60.21
N PHE A 47 -23.84 -49.69 -60.25
CA PHE A 47 -23.49 -50.49 -61.42
C PHE A 47 -24.60 -51.49 -61.70
N ASP A 48 -25.29 -51.30 -62.81
CA ASP A 48 -26.35 -52.19 -63.29
C ASP A 48 -25.82 -52.89 -64.56
N PRO A 49 -25.52 -54.21 -64.48
CA PRO A 49 -24.92 -54.95 -65.58
C PRO A 49 -25.81 -54.95 -66.83
N VAL A 50 -27.13 -54.86 -66.68
CA VAL A 50 -28.08 -54.83 -67.79
C VAL A 50 -28.06 -53.49 -68.50
N ARG A 51 -27.97 -52.39 -67.73
CA ARG A 51 -27.88 -51.04 -68.30
C ARG A 51 -26.58 -50.82 -69.06
N VAL A 52 -25.47 -51.28 -68.51
CA VAL A 52 -24.16 -51.22 -69.18
C VAL A 52 -24.16 -52.10 -70.42
N ALA A 53 -24.76 -53.29 -70.36
CA ALA A 53 -24.88 -54.15 -71.52
C ALA A 53 -25.73 -53.51 -72.64
N LEU A 54 -26.83 -52.84 -72.29
CA LEU A 54 -27.68 -52.11 -73.24
C LEU A 54 -26.94 -50.93 -73.89
N GLU A 55 -26.14 -50.20 -73.12
CA GLU A 55 -25.35 -49.07 -73.63
C GLU A 55 -24.26 -49.53 -74.60
N VAL A 56 -23.56 -50.64 -74.29
CA VAL A 56 -22.57 -51.28 -75.18
C VAL A 56 -23.23 -51.77 -76.47
N GLU A 57 -24.39 -52.43 -76.39
CA GLU A 57 -25.12 -52.89 -77.57
C GLU A 57 -25.72 -51.76 -78.41
N SER A 58 -26.13 -50.65 -77.79
CA SER A 58 -26.64 -49.48 -78.50
C SER A 58 -25.57 -48.86 -79.42
N LYS A 59 -24.30 -48.90 -79.00
CA LYS A 59 -23.15 -48.45 -79.79
C LYS A 59 -22.60 -49.53 -80.74
N HIS A 60 -22.83 -50.81 -80.44
CA HIS A 60 -22.43 -51.95 -81.27
C HIS A 60 -23.64 -52.85 -81.62
N PRO A 61 -24.44 -52.50 -82.65
CA PRO A 61 -25.65 -53.25 -83.03
C PRO A 61 -25.38 -54.71 -83.44
N GLU A 62 -24.12 -55.06 -83.72
CA GLU A 62 -23.66 -56.40 -84.11
C GLU A 62 -23.85 -57.46 -83.02
N LEU A 63 -23.99 -57.03 -81.76
CA LEU A 63 -24.18 -57.93 -80.61
C LEU A 63 -25.61 -58.49 -80.47
N ARG A 64 -26.58 -57.99 -81.25
CA ARG A 64 -27.94 -58.54 -81.41
C ARG A 64 -28.61 -59.01 -80.10
N SER A 65 -28.66 -58.18 -79.05
CA SER A 65 -29.31 -58.48 -77.76
C SER A 65 -28.70 -59.62 -76.93
N ILE A 66 -27.57 -60.19 -77.34
CA ILE A 66 -26.93 -61.33 -76.68
C ILE A 66 -26.31 -60.91 -75.34
N LEU A 67 -25.74 -59.71 -75.23
CA LEU A 67 -25.11 -59.16 -74.03
C LEU A 67 -26.12 -58.75 -72.98
N VAL A 68 -27.21 -58.09 -73.40
CA VAL A 68 -28.33 -57.73 -72.52
C VAL A 68 -28.97 -58.99 -71.96
N SER A 69 -29.29 -59.95 -72.82
CA SER A 69 -29.85 -61.23 -72.39
C SER A 69 -28.86 -61.95 -71.45
N TYR A 70 -27.57 -61.96 -71.75
CA TYR A 70 -26.56 -62.60 -70.90
C TYR A 70 -26.52 -61.97 -69.51
N SER A 71 -26.54 -60.64 -69.43
CA SER A 71 -26.54 -59.92 -68.15
C SER A 71 -27.81 -60.15 -67.34
N GLN A 72 -28.99 -60.29 -67.99
CA GLN A 72 -30.25 -60.57 -67.32
C GLN A 72 -30.32 -61.98 -66.73
N PHE A 73 -29.76 -62.98 -67.43
CA PHE A 73 -29.80 -64.38 -67.00
C PHE A 73 -28.58 -64.83 -66.20
N LYS A 74 -27.59 -63.96 -65.98
CA LYS A 74 -26.35 -64.32 -65.28
C LYS A 74 -26.57 -64.61 -63.79
N ASP A 75 -27.49 -63.89 -63.16
CA ASP A 75 -27.70 -63.92 -61.70
C ASP A 75 -28.97 -64.68 -61.29
N LEU A 76 -29.66 -65.32 -62.24
CA LEU A 76 -30.84 -66.15 -61.99
C LEU A 76 -30.44 -67.63 -61.85
N ASP A 77 -31.01 -68.32 -60.85
CA ASP A 77 -30.77 -69.74 -60.64
C ASP A 77 -31.35 -70.56 -61.81
N PRO A 78 -30.65 -71.60 -62.31
CA PRO A 78 -31.08 -72.37 -63.46
C PRO A 78 -32.48 -72.98 -63.32
N ASP A 79 -32.92 -73.23 -62.08
CA ASP A 79 -34.21 -73.82 -61.75
C ASP A 79 -35.38 -72.82 -61.84
N GLU A 80 -35.12 -71.51 -61.73
CA GLU A 80 -36.15 -70.47 -61.86
C GLU A 80 -36.45 -70.11 -63.33
N VAL A 81 -35.46 -70.23 -64.22
CA VAL A 81 -35.57 -69.73 -65.60
C VAL A 81 -36.21 -70.74 -66.56
N GLN A 82 -36.44 -71.99 -66.12
CA GLN A 82 -36.95 -73.10 -66.96
C GLN A 82 -36.24 -73.20 -68.33
N ALA A 83 -34.93 -72.89 -68.36
CA ALA A 83 -34.11 -72.92 -69.56
C ALA A 83 -33.08 -74.05 -69.48
N SER A 84 -32.76 -74.66 -70.61
CA SER A 84 -31.76 -75.74 -70.66
C SER A 84 -30.37 -75.23 -70.26
N PRO A 85 -29.66 -75.88 -69.32
CA PRO A 85 -28.31 -75.49 -68.91
C PRO A 85 -27.31 -75.42 -70.08
N ALA A 86 -27.52 -76.23 -71.12
CA ALA A 86 -26.68 -76.25 -72.32
C ALA A 86 -26.86 -75.00 -73.20
N LEU A 87 -28.09 -74.47 -73.30
CA LEU A 87 -28.38 -73.24 -74.05
C LEU A 87 -27.81 -72.01 -73.35
N LEU A 88 -27.93 -71.93 -72.01
CA LEU A 88 -27.31 -70.85 -71.23
C LEU A 88 -25.79 -70.85 -71.35
N LYS A 89 -25.17 -72.05 -71.40
CA LYS A 89 -23.71 -72.19 -71.61
C LYS A 89 -23.30 -71.76 -73.01
N ALA A 90 -24.01 -72.19 -74.05
CA ALA A 90 -23.73 -71.80 -75.44
C ALA A 90 -23.89 -70.28 -75.65
N MET A 91 -24.94 -69.69 -75.07
CA MET A 91 -25.18 -68.24 -75.11
C MET A 91 -24.07 -67.45 -74.39
N ARG A 92 -23.57 -67.96 -73.24
CA ARG A 92 -22.42 -67.38 -72.53
C ARG A 92 -21.15 -67.45 -73.37
N ASP A 93 -20.86 -68.60 -73.97
CA ASP A 93 -19.67 -68.79 -74.81
C ASP A 93 -19.73 -67.91 -76.07
N GLN A 94 -20.92 -67.73 -76.65
CA GLN A 94 -21.17 -66.84 -77.78
C GLN A 94 -21.07 -65.35 -77.39
N ALA A 95 -21.62 -64.96 -76.24
CA ALA A 95 -21.48 -63.59 -75.72
C ALA A 95 -20.01 -63.23 -75.51
N VAL A 96 -19.21 -64.15 -74.94
CA VAL A 96 -17.77 -63.97 -74.69
C VAL A 96 -16.97 -63.92 -76.00
N SER A 97 -17.28 -64.76 -76.99
CA SER A 97 -16.54 -64.74 -78.26
C SER A 97 -16.79 -63.47 -79.08
N LEU A 98 -18.03 -62.96 -79.07
CA LEU A 98 -18.43 -61.75 -79.78
C LEU A 98 -17.96 -60.46 -79.09
N THR A 99 -17.75 -60.47 -77.77
CA THR A 99 -17.22 -59.29 -77.05
C THR A 99 -15.72 -59.22 -76.98
N LYS A 100 -15.00 -60.34 -77.13
CA LYS A 100 -13.53 -60.40 -77.05
C LYS A 100 -12.78 -59.42 -77.97
N PRO A 101 -13.23 -59.11 -79.20
CA PRO A 101 -12.54 -58.16 -80.07
C PRO A 101 -12.96 -56.69 -79.91
N LEU A 102 -13.92 -56.37 -79.03
CA LEU A 102 -14.41 -54.99 -78.86
C LEU A 102 -13.47 -54.18 -77.96
N ASP A 103 -13.13 -52.96 -78.39
CA ASP A 103 -12.42 -52.00 -77.54
C ASP A 103 -13.44 -51.17 -76.75
N PHE A 104 -13.54 -51.47 -75.45
CA PHE A 104 -14.50 -50.82 -74.55
C PHE A 104 -14.20 -49.33 -74.29
N LYS A 105 -13.08 -48.79 -74.81
CA LYS A 105 -12.73 -47.37 -74.69
C LYS A 105 -13.66 -46.44 -75.47
N ASP A 106 -14.29 -46.90 -76.55
CA ASP A 106 -15.22 -46.09 -77.36
C ASP A 106 -16.61 -45.95 -76.70
N VAL A 107 -16.90 -46.80 -75.71
CA VAL A 107 -18.18 -46.77 -74.98
C VAL A 107 -18.16 -45.67 -73.92
N VAL A 108 -17.02 -45.38 -73.30
CA VAL A 108 -16.88 -44.39 -72.21
C VAL A 108 -16.26 -43.08 -72.74
N ASP A 109 -17.02 -41.98 -72.72
CA ASP A 109 -16.51 -40.67 -73.16
C ASP A 109 -15.62 -40.02 -72.10
N PHE A 110 -14.30 -40.20 -72.23
CA PHE A 110 -13.30 -39.61 -71.34
C PHE A 110 -13.06 -38.12 -71.59
N ASN A 111 -13.67 -37.48 -72.60
CA ASN A 111 -13.44 -36.06 -72.88
C ASN A 111 -13.94 -35.15 -71.76
N GLN A 112 -15.04 -35.52 -71.09
CA GLN A 112 -15.52 -34.78 -69.92
C GLN A 112 -14.52 -34.86 -68.77
N LEU A 113 -13.89 -36.03 -68.58
CA LEU A 113 -12.86 -36.23 -67.55
C LEU A 113 -11.56 -35.46 -67.87
N LYS A 114 -11.20 -35.34 -69.16
CA LYS A 114 -10.07 -34.52 -69.62
C LYS A 114 -10.30 -33.02 -69.39
N ASN A 115 -11.48 -32.52 -69.73
CA ASN A 115 -11.82 -31.11 -69.51
C ASN A 115 -11.86 -30.78 -68.02
N LEU A 116 -12.44 -31.66 -67.21
CA LEU A 116 -12.43 -31.53 -65.74
C LEU A 116 -11.00 -31.59 -65.20
N GLY A 117 -10.18 -32.52 -65.69
CA GLY A 117 -8.77 -32.63 -65.33
C GLY A 117 -7.96 -31.38 -65.70
N LEU A 118 -8.27 -30.75 -66.84
CA LEU A 118 -7.63 -29.52 -67.28
C LEU A 118 -8.05 -28.32 -66.42
N VAL A 119 -9.33 -28.21 -66.06
CA VAL A 119 -9.81 -27.18 -65.11
C VAL A 119 -9.13 -27.38 -63.75
N CYS A 120 -9.06 -28.60 -63.23
CA CYS A 120 -8.33 -28.91 -61.99
C CYS A 120 -6.84 -28.58 -62.09
N LEU A 121 -6.20 -28.85 -63.23
CA LEU A 121 -4.79 -28.51 -63.46
C LEU A 121 -4.59 -26.99 -63.46
N LEU A 122 -5.45 -26.24 -64.15
CA LEU A 122 -5.37 -24.78 -64.20
C LEU A 122 -5.62 -24.14 -62.84
N THR A 123 -6.58 -24.65 -62.06
CA THR A 123 -6.81 -24.16 -60.69
C THR A 123 -5.64 -24.48 -59.77
N LEU A 124 -5.06 -25.68 -59.87
CA LEU A 124 -3.85 -26.05 -59.12
C LEU A 124 -2.65 -25.18 -59.51
N LEU A 125 -2.44 -24.91 -60.79
CA LEU A 125 -1.36 -24.03 -61.27
C LEU A 125 -1.55 -22.60 -60.80
N GLY A 126 -2.77 -22.07 -60.90
CA GLY A 126 -3.09 -20.72 -60.40
C GLY A 126 -2.84 -20.61 -58.89
N PHE A 127 -3.26 -21.61 -58.12
CA PHE A 127 -3.02 -21.65 -56.69
C PHE A 127 -1.52 -21.79 -56.36
N SER A 128 -0.78 -22.60 -57.11
CA SER A 128 0.66 -22.77 -56.94
C SER A 128 1.43 -21.48 -57.23
N ALA A 129 1.03 -20.70 -58.24
CA ALA A 129 1.65 -19.41 -58.54
C ALA A 129 1.41 -18.37 -57.44
N VAL A 130 0.17 -18.29 -56.94
CA VAL A 130 -0.18 -17.42 -55.79
C VAL A 130 0.60 -17.83 -54.54
N SER A 131 0.71 -19.14 -54.28
CA SER A 131 1.46 -19.69 -53.16
C SER A 131 2.95 -19.37 -53.22
N PHE A 132 3.54 -19.35 -54.42
CA PHE A 132 4.95 -18.99 -54.59
C PHE A 132 5.24 -17.51 -54.33
N GLN A 133 4.28 -16.62 -54.62
CA GLN A 133 4.45 -15.18 -54.40
C GLN A 133 4.23 -14.77 -52.94
N TRP A 134 3.37 -15.49 -52.22
CA TRP A 134 3.01 -15.21 -50.82
C TRP A 134 3.30 -16.39 -49.89
N GLN A 135 4.50 -16.96 -50.01
CA GLN A 135 4.90 -18.18 -49.29
C GLN A 135 4.69 -18.05 -47.77
N ASP A 136 5.11 -16.95 -47.16
CA ASP A 136 5.02 -16.76 -45.71
C ASP A 136 3.57 -16.57 -45.22
N HIS A 137 2.75 -15.84 -45.98
CA HIS A 137 1.34 -15.64 -45.65
C HIS A 137 0.53 -16.94 -45.82
N MET A 138 0.80 -17.69 -46.89
CA MET A 138 0.16 -18.98 -47.10
C MET A 138 0.57 -19.99 -46.03
N ARG A 139 1.84 -19.98 -45.61
CA ARG A 139 2.32 -20.80 -44.49
C ARG A 139 1.58 -20.48 -43.19
N ALA A 140 1.45 -19.20 -42.84
CA ALA A 140 0.71 -18.77 -41.65
C ALA A 140 -0.76 -19.23 -41.72
N LEU A 141 -1.42 -19.06 -42.88
CA LEU A 141 -2.78 -19.57 -43.10
C LEU A 141 -2.89 -21.08 -42.90
N PHE A 142 -1.94 -21.86 -43.44
CA PHE A 142 -1.95 -23.32 -43.29
C PHE A 142 -1.77 -23.76 -41.83
N MET A 143 -0.88 -23.10 -41.08
CA MET A 143 -0.68 -23.38 -39.65
C MET A 143 -1.96 -23.08 -38.86
N ARG A 144 -2.58 -21.92 -39.10
CA ARG A 144 -3.87 -21.55 -38.48
C ARG A 144 -5.02 -22.46 -38.86
N LEU A 145 -5.05 -22.94 -40.10
CA LEU A 145 -6.07 -23.90 -40.56
C LEU A 145 -5.97 -25.24 -39.83
N ILE A 146 -4.77 -25.67 -39.45
CA ILE A 146 -4.52 -26.89 -38.65
C ILE A 146 -4.72 -26.63 -37.14
N GLY A 147 -5.00 -25.38 -36.75
CA GLY A 147 -5.31 -24.98 -35.37
C GLY A 147 -4.14 -24.42 -34.59
N GLU A 148 -3.02 -24.09 -35.25
CA GLU A 148 -1.86 -23.47 -34.62
C GLU A 148 -1.98 -21.94 -34.63
N ASN A 149 -1.71 -21.29 -33.48
CA ASN A 149 -1.73 -19.83 -33.37
C ASN A 149 -0.47 -19.22 -33.99
N ALA A 150 -0.47 -19.07 -35.32
CA ALA A 150 0.57 -18.39 -36.06
C ALA A 150 0.11 -16.98 -36.48
N ASP A 151 0.91 -15.96 -36.20
CA ASP A 151 0.64 -14.60 -36.67
C ASP A 151 1.05 -14.45 -38.15
N TYR A 152 0.29 -13.63 -38.90
CA TYR A 152 0.65 -13.30 -40.27
C TYR A 152 1.93 -12.44 -40.28
N PRO A 153 2.80 -12.61 -41.29
CA PRO A 153 4.01 -11.80 -41.40
C PRO A 153 3.66 -10.32 -41.65
N THR A 154 4.13 -9.46 -40.76
CA THR A 154 4.02 -8.00 -40.86
C THR A 154 5.25 -7.37 -41.51
N ASN A 155 5.07 -6.21 -42.14
CA ASN A 155 6.13 -5.40 -42.74
C ASN A 155 6.99 -4.74 -41.66
N THR A 156 6.41 -4.41 -40.51
CA THR A 156 7.10 -3.92 -39.31
C THR A 156 7.23 -5.06 -38.31
N LYS A 157 8.33 -5.15 -37.55
CA LYS A 157 8.44 -6.13 -36.47
C LYS A 157 9.03 -5.48 -35.22
N ILE A 158 8.28 -5.51 -34.13
CA ILE A 158 8.76 -5.14 -32.79
C ILE A 158 9.67 -6.26 -32.30
N THR A 159 10.85 -5.91 -31.77
CA THR A 159 11.84 -6.90 -31.32
C THR A 159 12.03 -6.91 -29.81
N GLU A 160 11.93 -5.75 -29.15
CA GLU A 160 12.20 -5.63 -27.72
C GLU A 160 11.41 -4.44 -27.15
N ILE A 161 10.83 -4.61 -25.96
CA ILE A 161 10.16 -3.56 -25.20
C ILE A 161 10.83 -3.48 -23.83
N VAL A 162 11.44 -2.34 -23.51
CA VAL A 162 12.01 -2.07 -22.20
C VAL A 162 11.10 -1.10 -21.45
N ILE A 163 10.58 -1.55 -20.32
CA ILE A 163 9.75 -0.75 -19.41
C ILE A 163 10.62 -0.37 -18.21
N ASP A 164 10.72 0.92 -17.91
CA ASP A 164 11.49 1.43 -16.79
C ASP A 164 10.59 2.32 -15.90
N SER A 165 10.51 1.98 -14.60
CA SER A 165 9.84 2.78 -13.57
C SER A 165 10.84 3.54 -12.68
N GLY A 166 12.08 3.68 -13.14
CA GLY A 166 13.22 4.32 -12.48
C GLY A 166 13.95 3.43 -11.47
N LYS A 167 13.24 2.47 -10.84
CA LYS A 167 13.82 1.53 -9.88
C LYS A 167 13.87 0.09 -10.38
N THR A 168 12.89 -0.28 -11.20
CA THR A 168 12.80 -1.59 -11.82
C THR A 168 12.76 -1.37 -13.33
N SER A 169 13.54 -2.16 -14.06
CA SER A 169 13.50 -2.21 -15.52
C SER A 169 13.21 -3.64 -15.95
N LEU A 170 12.28 -3.82 -16.88
CA LEU A 170 11.96 -5.13 -17.45
C LEU A 170 12.07 -5.03 -18.97
N SER A 171 12.85 -5.95 -19.57
CA SER A 171 12.85 -6.16 -21.01
C SER A 171 11.89 -7.31 -21.33
N LEU A 172 10.98 -7.07 -22.25
CA LEU A 172 9.92 -7.97 -22.67
C LEU A 172 10.02 -8.21 -24.17
N ASP A 173 9.84 -9.47 -24.54
CA ASP A 173 9.56 -9.84 -25.92
C ASP A 173 8.08 -9.55 -26.23
N PRO A 174 7.75 -9.01 -27.41
CA PRO A 174 6.39 -8.54 -27.72
C PRO A 174 5.30 -9.63 -27.75
N GLY A 175 5.67 -10.91 -27.65
CA GLY A 175 4.77 -12.06 -27.63
C GLY A 175 4.63 -12.76 -26.28
N ASP A 176 5.34 -12.32 -25.23
CA ASP A 176 5.28 -12.96 -23.91
C ASP A 176 4.12 -12.40 -23.08
N GLU A 177 3.29 -13.31 -22.53
CA GLU A 177 2.35 -12.97 -21.47
C GLU A 177 3.15 -12.55 -20.23
N SER A 178 3.16 -11.24 -19.99
CA SER A 178 4.00 -10.63 -18.98
C SER A 178 3.25 -10.52 -17.66
N GLU A 179 3.93 -10.84 -16.55
CA GLU A 179 3.38 -10.54 -15.21
C GLU A 179 3.16 -9.03 -15.05
N PRO A 180 2.18 -8.60 -14.22
CA PRO A 180 1.88 -7.18 -14.02
C PRO A 180 3.11 -6.40 -13.52
N PHE A 181 3.62 -5.50 -14.36
CA PHE A 181 4.82 -4.73 -14.04
C PHE A 181 4.49 -3.68 -12.95
N PRO A 182 5.19 -3.69 -11.81
CA PRO A 182 4.87 -2.81 -10.69
C PRO A 182 5.39 -1.39 -10.93
N VAL A 183 4.52 -0.42 -10.68
CA VAL A 183 4.78 1.01 -10.82
C VAL A 183 4.42 1.72 -9.53
N LYS A 184 5.28 2.63 -9.08
CA LYS A 184 5.02 3.48 -7.91
C LYS A 184 3.77 4.34 -8.14
N SER A 185 2.87 4.39 -7.16
CA SER A 185 1.70 5.29 -7.23
C SER A 185 2.10 6.76 -7.41
N GLY A 186 1.48 7.42 -8.39
CA GLY A 186 1.81 8.78 -8.85
C GLY A 186 3.13 8.89 -9.62
N GLY A 187 3.80 7.76 -9.86
CA GLY A 187 5.05 7.69 -10.61
C GLY A 187 4.84 7.72 -12.12
N ASP A 188 5.96 7.79 -12.81
CA ASP A 188 6.02 7.78 -14.27
C ASP A 188 6.64 6.46 -14.75
N VAL A 189 6.29 6.06 -15.97
CA VAL A 189 6.88 4.91 -16.66
C VAL A 189 7.42 5.36 -18.00
N ASP A 190 8.70 5.08 -18.22
CA ASP A 190 9.37 5.27 -19.50
C ASP A 190 9.36 3.94 -20.26
N ILE A 191 8.91 3.97 -21.51
CA ILE A 191 8.77 2.80 -22.37
C ILE A 191 9.65 3.02 -23.60
N LEU A 192 10.60 2.11 -23.78
CA LEU A 192 11.57 2.11 -24.87
C LEU A 192 11.30 0.92 -25.78
N VAL A 193 11.06 1.17 -27.07
CA VAL A 193 10.70 0.11 -28.02
C VAL A 193 11.72 0.04 -29.15
N SER A 194 12.24 -1.16 -29.40
CA SER A 194 13.14 -1.45 -30.52
C SER A 194 12.38 -2.21 -31.63
N VAL A 195 12.67 -1.87 -32.88
CA VAL A 195 12.11 -2.53 -34.07
C VAL A 195 13.22 -3.11 -34.95
N ASP A 196 12.88 -4.13 -35.74
CA ASP A 196 13.79 -4.74 -36.70
C ASP A 196 14.11 -3.77 -37.85
N VAL A 197 15.34 -3.24 -37.86
CA VAL A 197 15.81 -2.30 -38.89
C VAL A 197 15.99 -2.92 -40.28
N ALA A 198 15.96 -4.25 -40.41
CA ALA A 198 15.96 -4.92 -41.71
C ALA A 198 14.60 -4.86 -42.41
N LYS A 199 13.55 -4.45 -41.68
CA LYS A 199 12.17 -4.33 -42.10
C LYS A 199 11.74 -2.87 -42.27
N GLU A 200 10.47 -2.62 -42.59
CA GLU A 200 9.95 -1.26 -42.66
C GLU A 200 9.94 -0.63 -41.26
N VAL A 201 10.49 0.58 -41.15
CA VAL A 201 10.53 1.35 -39.91
C VAL A 201 9.65 2.58 -40.09
N PRO A 202 8.44 2.59 -39.53
CA PRO A 202 7.56 3.76 -39.57
C PRO A 202 8.20 4.99 -38.91
N ASP A 203 7.79 6.19 -39.29
CA ASP A 203 8.26 7.41 -38.61
C ASP A 203 7.51 7.66 -37.29
N ARG A 204 6.31 7.07 -37.14
CA ARG A 204 5.39 7.29 -36.02
C ARG A 204 4.87 5.98 -35.46
N ALA A 205 4.66 5.99 -34.16
CA ALA A 205 4.05 4.91 -33.39
C ALA A 205 3.00 5.50 -32.44
N VAL A 206 2.04 4.68 -32.03
CA VAL A 206 0.93 5.10 -31.16
C VAL A 206 0.87 4.21 -29.93
N LEU A 207 0.81 4.82 -28.76
CA LEU A 207 0.67 4.17 -27.48
C LEU A 207 -0.78 4.35 -27.06
N TYR A 208 -1.46 3.26 -26.76
CA TYR A 208 -2.80 3.27 -26.17
C TYR A 208 -2.71 2.75 -24.76
N TRP A 209 -3.39 3.40 -23.82
CA TRP A 209 -3.49 2.89 -22.47
C TRP A 209 -4.86 3.18 -21.86
N THR A 210 -5.32 2.23 -21.07
CA THR A 210 -6.60 2.25 -20.38
C THR A 210 -6.36 1.99 -18.91
N SER A 211 -6.58 3.01 -18.09
CA SER A 211 -6.57 2.87 -16.63
C SER A 211 -7.94 2.45 -16.13
N GLU A 212 -7.98 1.71 -15.04
CA GLU A 212 -9.22 1.21 -14.45
C GLU A 212 -10.25 2.33 -14.19
N GLY A 213 -11.42 2.21 -14.83
CA GLY A 213 -12.53 3.16 -14.72
C GLY A 213 -12.34 4.49 -15.47
N MET A 214 -11.36 4.58 -16.39
CA MET A 214 -11.14 5.73 -17.26
C MET A 214 -11.28 5.35 -18.74
N GLU A 215 -11.50 6.35 -19.60
CA GLU A 215 -11.50 6.15 -21.06
C GLU A 215 -10.08 5.86 -21.58
N GLU A 216 -9.99 5.12 -22.70
CA GLU A 216 -8.73 4.84 -23.38
C GLU A 216 -8.08 6.16 -23.83
N LYS A 217 -6.82 6.34 -23.49
CA LYS A 217 -5.99 7.45 -23.95
C LYS A 217 -5.02 6.96 -25.00
N SER A 218 -4.63 7.86 -25.89
CA SER A 218 -3.61 7.58 -26.89
C SER A 218 -2.65 8.74 -27.08
N GLU A 219 -1.41 8.41 -27.41
CA GLU A 219 -0.37 9.39 -27.72
C GLU A 219 0.49 8.90 -28.89
N GLU A 220 0.74 9.79 -29.85
CA GLU A 220 1.64 9.53 -30.97
C GLU A 220 3.07 9.96 -30.60
N PHE A 221 4.05 9.13 -30.94
CA PHE A 221 5.46 9.41 -30.73
C PHE A 221 6.27 9.06 -31.98
N ALA A 222 7.37 9.78 -32.18
CA ALA A 222 8.22 9.65 -33.35
C ALA A 222 9.42 8.74 -33.09
N PHE A 223 9.92 8.12 -34.14
CA PHE A 223 11.17 7.36 -34.10
C PHE A 223 12.35 8.31 -33.83
N ARG A 224 13.19 8.00 -32.82
CA ARG A 224 14.42 8.77 -32.56
C ARG A 224 15.62 8.15 -33.27
N ASP A 225 16.60 8.99 -33.62
CA ASP A 225 17.85 8.66 -34.35
C ASP A 225 18.66 7.46 -33.76
N SER A 226 18.34 7.04 -32.53
CA SER A 226 18.95 5.92 -31.80
C SER A 226 18.34 4.54 -32.13
N LYS A 227 17.62 4.39 -33.26
CA LYS A 227 16.91 3.16 -33.68
C LYS A 227 15.78 2.71 -32.73
N ARG A 228 15.23 3.61 -31.93
CA ARG A 228 14.26 3.28 -30.88
C ARG A 228 13.17 4.34 -30.80
N TYR A 229 12.01 3.89 -30.34
CA TYR A 229 10.95 4.78 -29.90
C TYR A 229 11.01 4.93 -28.39
N GLU A 230 10.68 6.13 -27.90
CA GLU A 230 10.64 6.46 -26.48
C GLU A 230 9.33 7.19 -26.19
N CYS A 231 8.53 6.63 -25.29
CA CYS A 231 7.29 7.22 -24.83
C CYS A 231 7.18 7.11 -23.31
N LYS A 232 6.31 7.94 -22.73
CA LYS A 232 6.21 8.09 -21.29
C LYS A 232 4.76 8.15 -20.85
N ILE A 233 4.39 7.35 -19.86
CA ILE A 233 3.09 7.46 -19.19
C ILE A 233 3.32 8.10 -17.83
N SER A 234 2.81 9.31 -17.65
CA SER A 234 3.02 10.08 -16.42
C SER A 234 1.89 9.94 -15.42
N SER A 235 2.23 10.08 -14.14
CA SER A 235 1.27 10.22 -13.02
C SER A 235 0.28 9.04 -12.90
N LEU A 236 0.79 7.82 -12.98
CA LEU A 236 -0.01 6.59 -12.88
C LEU A 236 -0.48 6.35 -11.44
N THR A 237 -1.80 6.39 -11.22
CA THR A 237 -2.41 6.20 -9.89
C THR A 237 -3.30 4.97 -9.79
N ARG A 238 -3.66 4.36 -10.93
CA ARG A 238 -4.55 3.19 -11.03
C ARG A 238 -3.93 2.10 -11.91
N PRO A 239 -4.28 0.82 -11.68
CA PRO A 239 -3.90 -0.26 -12.58
C PRO A 239 -4.22 0.11 -14.03
N THR A 240 -3.27 -0.09 -14.93
CA THR A 240 -3.34 0.41 -16.30
C THR A 240 -2.88 -0.68 -17.26
N LEU A 241 -3.65 -0.90 -18.31
CA LEU A 241 -3.27 -1.76 -19.43
C LEU A 241 -2.77 -0.86 -20.56
N PHE A 242 -1.62 -1.16 -21.14
CA PHE A 242 -1.15 -0.44 -22.33
C PHE A 242 -0.84 -1.38 -23.48
N ARG A 243 -0.97 -0.86 -24.70
CA ARG A 243 -0.59 -1.54 -25.95
C ARG A 243 0.06 -0.56 -26.90
N LEU A 244 1.05 -1.03 -27.64
CA LEU A 244 1.78 -0.26 -28.62
C LEU A 244 1.38 -0.70 -30.03
N VAL A 245 1.25 0.27 -30.93
CA VAL A 245 0.97 0.04 -32.36
C VAL A 245 2.03 0.77 -33.17
N ILE A 246 2.82 0.02 -33.95
CA ILE A 246 3.89 0.54 -34.81
C ILE A 246 3.68 -0.01 -36.21
N GLY A 247 3.25 0.85 -37.14
CA GLY A 247 2.93 0.43 -38.50
C GLY A 247 1.79 -0.60 -38.51
N ASP A 248 2.10 -1.81 -38.96
CA ASP A 248 1.17 -2.95 -39.02
C ASP A 248 1.38 -3.99 -37.90
N ASP A 249 2.33 -3.75 -36.99
CA ASP A 249 2.60 -4.60 -35.84
C ASP A 249 2.03 -4.00 -34.55
N ARG A 250 1.61 -4.87 -33.62
CA ARG A 250 1.00 -4.46 -32.34
C ARG A 250 1.42 -5.38 -31.21
N THR A 251 1.60 -4.82 -30.03
CA THR A 251 1.86 -5.61 -28.82
C THR A 251 0.55 -6.14 -28.24
N HIS A 252 0.66 -7.18 -27.42
CA HIS A 252 -0.40 -7.55 -26.49
C HIS A 252 -0.63 -6.44 -25.45
N GLU A 253 -1.75 -6.53 -24.72
CA GLU A 253 -2.00 -5.63 -23.59
C GLU A 253 -1.06 -6.01 -22.44
N ILE A 254 -0.19 -5.08 -22.06
CA ILE A 254 0.77 -5.27 -20.98
C ILE A 254 0.18 -4.62 -19.71
N PRO A 255 -0.04 -5.41 -18.64
CA PRO A 255 -0.57 -4.88 -17.39
C PRO A 255 0.50 -4.16 -16.57
N LEU A 256 0.18 -2.93 -16.15
CA LEU A 256 0.89 -2.16 -15.14
C LEU A 256 0.12 -2.25 -13.82
N SER A 257 0.75 -2.79 -12.79
CA SER A 257 0.21 -2.81 -11.43
C SER A 257 0.71 -1.60 -10.64
N ILE A 258 -0.13 -1.04 -9.78
CA ILE A 258 0.26 0.12 -8.95
C ILE A 258 0.59 -0.35 -7.55
N SER A 259 1.81 -0.06 -7.11
CA SER A 259 2.22 -0.16 -5.72
C SER A 259 1.73 1.08 -4.96
N PRO A 260 0.84 0.94 -3.96
CA PRO A 260 0.40 2.06 -3.15
C PRO A 260 1.45 2.43 -2.07
N PRO A 261 1.43 3.67 -1.56
CA PRO A 261 2.27 4.04 -0.43
C PRO A 261 1.94 3.21 0.82
N PRO A 262 2.93 2.69 1.55
CA PRO A 262 2.73 2.07 2.85
C PRO A 262 2.11 3.06 3.84
N ALA A 263 1.06 2.62 4.53
CA ALA A 263 0.40 3.37 5.59
C ALA A 263 0.50 2.63 6.93
N PHE A 264 0.52 3.41 8.02
CA PHE A 264 0.41 2.86 9.36
C PHE A 264 -1.05 2.50 9.64
N THR A 265 -1.33 1.21 9.83
CA THR A 265 -2.68 0.70 10.10
C THR A 265 -3.13 1.05 11.53
N ALA A 266 -2.17 1.15 12.45
CA ALA A 266 -2.35 1.54 13.83
C ALA A 266 -1.07 2.19 14.35
N VAL A 267 -1.17 2.85 15.51
CA VAL A 267 -0.04 3.40 16.24
C VAL A 267 -0.14 2.95 17.68
N VAL A 268 0.94 2.39 18.22
CA VAL A 268 1.03 2.04 19.65
C VAL A 268 2.34 2.56 20.21
N ALA A 269 2.27 3.60 21.04
CA ALA A 269 3.40 4.13 21.78
C ALA A 269 3.38 3.56 23.21
N GLY A 270 4.22 2.57 23.49
CA GLY A 270 4.41 2.02 24.83
C GLY A 270 5.22 2.98 25.71
N LEU A 271 4.69 3.30 26.89
CA LEU A 271 5.24 4.26 27.83
C LEU A 271 5.75 3.54 29.07
N THR A 272 7.05 3.65 29.32
CA THR A 272 7.69 3.16 30.56
C THR A 272 8.13 4.37 31.38
N PHE A 273 7.40 4.65 32.45
CA PHE A 273 7.66 5.78 33.34
C PHE A 273 8.88 5.53 34.24
N PRO A 274 9.56 6.59 34.71
CA PRO A 274 10.57 6.48 35.75
C PRO A 274 10.03 5.78 37.00
N GLU A 275 10.87 4.96 37.64
CA GLU A 275 10.49 4.11 38.77
C GLU A 275 9.96 4.93 39.97
N TYR A 276 10.55 6.11 40.23
CA TYR A 276 10.16 6.98 41.33
C TYR A 276 8.74 7.55 41.19
N LEU A 277 8.15 7.56 39.98
CA LEU A 277 6.77 8.00 39.79
C LEU A 277 5.74 6.95 40.25
N GLY A 278 6.16 5.71 40.51
CA GLY A 278 5.28 4.62 40.95
C GLY A 278 4.16 4.26 39.97
N ARG A 279 4.25 4.69 38.70
CA ARG A 279 3.22 4.49 37.67
C ARG A 279 3.45 3.18 36.92
N PRO A 280 2.40 2.35 36.72
CA PRO A 280 2.52 1.18 35.85
C PRO A 280 2.75 1.61 34.40
N PRO A 281 3.42 0.78 33.57
CA PRO A 281 3.53 1.04 32.14
C PRO A 281 2.15 1.24 31.50
N SER A 282 2.09 2.13 30.52
CA SER A 282 0.86 2.44 29.79
C SER A 282 1.14 2.55 28.29
N SER A 283 0.13 2.83 27.47
CA SER A 283 0.30 3.04 26.04
C SER A 283 -0.57 4.19 25.54
N SER A 284 -0.08 4.89 24.52
CA SER A 284 -0.87 5.82 23.72
C SER A 284 -1.14 5.25 22.33
N GLU A 285 -2.34 5.51 21.80
CA GLU A 285 -2.73 5.17 20.42
C GLU A 285 -2.60 6.37 19.46
N THR A 286 -2.18 7.52 19.98
CA THR A 286 -1.92 8.73 19.19
C THR A 286 -0.42 8.95 19.01
N LEU A 287 -0.06 9.67 17.95
CA LEU A 287 1.31 10.11 17.72
C LEU A 287 1.66 11.38 18.50
N ASP A 288 0.68 12.27 18.72
CA ASP A 288 0.82 13.44 19.58
C ASP A 288 0.31 13.13 21.00
N PHE A 289 1.17 13.31 22.00
CA PHE A 289 0.82 13.09 23.41
C PHE A 289 1.84 13.74 24.35
N SER A 290 1.46 13.82 25.63
CA SER A 290 2.28 14.42 26.69
C SER A 290 2.74 13.36 27.69
N VAL A 291 4.00 13.43 28.12
CA VAL A 291 4.60 12.50 29.10
C VAL A 291 5.46 13.22 30.12
N PRO A 292 5.62 12.68 31.35
CA PRO A 292 6.60 13.17 32.30
C PRO A 292 8.03 13.03 31.77
N ALA A 293 8.91 13.96 32.15
CA ALA A 293 10.33 13.87 31.87
C ALA A 293 10.94 12.55 32.37
N GLY A 294 11.88 11.99 31.60
CA GLY A 294 12.53 10.71 31.88
C GLY A 294 11.74 9.47 31.41
N THR A 295 10.54 9.64 30.85
CA THR A 295 9.76 8.52 30.29
C THR A 295 10.46 7.91 29.08
N ARG A 296 10.59 6.57 29.04
CA ARG A 296 11.04 5.86 27.83
C ARG A 296 9.85 5.48 26.97
N ILE A 297 9.90 5.87 25.71
CA ILE A 297 8.81 5.66 24.74
C ILE A 297 9.30 4.67 23.68
N ARG A 298 8.48 3.64 23.42
CA ARG A 298 8.68 2.68 22.31
C ARG A 298 7.47 2.71 21.39
N TRP A 299 7.67 3.18 20.16
CA TRP A 299 6.63 3.11 19.13
C TRP A 299 6.64 1.76 18.44
N THR A 300 5.45 1.23 18.20
CA THR A 300 5.20 0.05 17.38
C THR A 300 4.17 0.42 16.32
N LEU A 301 4.59 0.35 15.06
CA LEU A 301 3.85 0.85 13.90
C LEU A 301 3.56 -0.30 12.93
N PRO A 302 2.39 -0.94 13.01
CA PRO A 302 1.94 -1.89 12.00
C PRO A 302 1.75 -1.20 10.65
N CYS A 303 2.35 -1.73 9.58
CA CYS A 303 2.39 -1.15 8.25
C CYS A 303 1.70 -2.04 7.21
N SER A 304 0.99 -1.43 6.26
CA SER A 304 0.46 -2.11 5.08
C SER A 304 0.50 -1.17 3.85
N PRO A 305 1.08 -1.60 2.70
CA PRO A 305 1.81 -2.85 2.47
C PRO A 305 3.10 -2.98 3.30
N ALA A 306 3.74 -4.16 3.24
CA ALA A 306 4.97 -4.44 4.00
C ALA A 306 6.14 -3.54 3.55
N ILE A 307 6.94 -3.11 4.52
CA ILE A 307 8.07 -2.18 4.35
C ILE A 307 9.41 -2.89 4.56
N SER A 308 10.46 -2.38 3.94
CA SER A 308 11.84 -2.82 4.14
C SER A 308 12.62 -1.86 5.02
N ASP A 309 12.24 -0.59 5.01
CA ASP A 309 12.93 0.47 5.74
C ASP A 309 11.96 1.60 6.11
N LEU A 310 12.20 2.24 7.26
CA LEU A 310 11.48 3.41 7.73
C LEU A 310 12.46 4.36 8.42
N ASN A 311 12.59 5.56 7.86
CA ASN A 311 13.38 6.63 8.46
C ASN A 311 12.51 7.45 9.41
N VAL A 312 13.05 7.74 10.59
CA VAL A 312 12.40 8.57 11.60
C VAL A 312 13.32 9.74 11.91
N THR A 313 12.81 10.96 11.77
CA THR A 313 13.54 12.15 12.20
C THR A 313 13.04 12.53 13.59
N LEU A 314 13.91 12.57 14.60
CA LEU A 314 13.64 12.92 16.00
C LEU A 314 14.51 14.12 16.37
N GLY A 315 13.89 15.26 16.75
CA GLY A 315 14.63 16.44 17.22
C GLY A 315 15.67 16.97 16.21
N GLY A 316 15.49 16.69 14.91
CA GLY A 316 16.42 17.08 13.84
C GLY A 316 17.43 16.01 13.42
N GLU A 317 17.58 14.91 14.17
CA GLU A 317 18.43 13.77 13.81
C GLU A 317 17.59 12.68 13.13
N THR A 318 18.10 12.05 12.06
CA THR A 318 17.41 10.96 11.38
C THR A 318 17.99 9.62 11.77
N ILE A 319 17.15 8.74 12.31
CA ILE A 319 17.47 7.37 12.68
C ILE A 319 16.66 6.38 11.83
N ALA A 320 17.17 5.16 11.67
CA ALA A 320 16.44 4.07 11.04
C ALA A 320 15.63 3.31 12.10
N ALA A 321 14.34 3.09 11.84
CA ALA A 321 13.51 2.23 12.68
C ALA A 321 13.87 0.75 12.49
N GLN A 322 13.67 -0.05 13.53
CA GLN A 322 13.79 -1.50 13.45
C GLN A 322 12.54 -2.09 12.80
N VAL A 323 12.71 -2.63 11.59
CA VAL A 323 11.64 -3.28 10.83
C VAL A 323 11.66 -4.79 11.06
N SER A 324 10.49 -5.39 11.27
CA SER A 324 10.33 -6.84 11.45
C SER A 324 10.71 -7.61 10.17
N GLU A 325 11.08 -8.89 10.32
CA GLU A 325 11.49 -9.73 9.18
C GLU A 325 10.40 -9.84 8.11
N ASP A 326 9.12 -9.87 8.50
CA ASP A 326 7.97 -9.87 7.58
C ASP A 326 7.67 -8.51 6.96
N GLY A 327 8.29 -7.43 7.45
CA GLY A 327 8.11 -6.05 7.01
C GLY A 327 6.81 -5.41 7.46
N LYS A 328 6.05 -6.04 8.35
CA LYS A 328 4.71 -5.56 8.75
C LYS A 328 4.71 -4.67 9.98
N THR A 329 5.82 -4.57 10.70
CA THR A 329 5.91 -3.75 11.91
C THR A 329 7.24 -3.02 11.93
N ALA A 330 7.19 -1.70 12.12
CA ALA A 330 8.36 -0.89 12.45
C ALA A 330 8.33 -0.47 13.92
N SER A 331 9.49 -0.38 14.55
CA SER A 331 9.61 0.09 15.92
C SER A 331 10.85 0.95 16.13
N PHE A 332 10.73 1.94 17.00
CA PHE A 332 11.84 2.78 17.43
C PHE A 332 11.60 3.27 18.85
N GLU A 333 12.66 3.78 19.49
CA GLU A 333 12.61 4.24 20.86
C GLU A 333 13.23 5.63 21.01
N ALA A 334 12.70 6.40 21.96
CA ALA A 334 13.28 7.65 22.41
C ALA A 334 13.07 7.83 23.91
N ASN A 335 13.96 8.60 24.54
CA ASN A 335 13.79 9.03 25.92
C ASN A 335 13.23 10.46 25.93
N ALA A 336 12.20 10.69 26.72
CA ALA A 336 11.55 11.99 26.85
C ALA A 336 12.31 12.90 27.83
N THR A 337 13.41 13.52 27.38
CA THR A 337 14.17 14.47 28.22
C THR A 337 13.68 15.91 28.07
N GLU A 338 13.33 16.32 26.85
CA GLU A 338 12.80 17.63 26.50
C GLU A 338 11.72 17.47 25.44
N THR A 339 10.82 18.44 25.28
CA THR A 339 9.81 18.42 24.21
C THR A 339 10.49 18.33 22.85
N PHE A 340 10.11 17.35 22.05
CA PHE A 340 10.68 17.14 20.72
C PHE A 340 9.61 16.84 19.69
N ARG A 341 9.92 17.23 18.44
CA ARG A 341 9.13 16.87 17.27
C ARG A 341 9.74 15.71 16.54
N TYR A 342 8.89 14.94 15.87
CA TYR A 342 9.31 13.83 15.06
C TYR A 342 8.47 13.65 13.81
N SER A 343 9.04 13.02 12.79
CA SER A 343 8.37 12.75 11.52
C SER A 343 8.91 11.49 10.86
N PHE A 344 8.19 11.03 9.83
CA PHE A 344 8.51 9.82 9.07
C PHE A 344 8.87 10.20 7.63
N PRO A 345 9.99 10.92 7.37
CA PRO A 345 10.20 11.58 6.09
C PRO A 345 10.13 10.64 4.88
N TYR A 346 10.60 9.40 5.03
CA TYR A 346 10.59 8.39 3.97
C TYR A 346 10.28 7.00 4.50
N VAL A 347 9.49 6.26 3.71
CA VAL A 347 9.22 4.84 3.90
C VAL A 347 9.52 4.07 2.62
N ARG A 348 10.13 2.88 2.75
CA ARG A 348 10.49 2.02 1.63
C ARG A 348 9.63 0.76 1.64
N GLU A 349 8.89 0.52 0.57
CA GLU A 349 8.14 -0.72 0.38
C GLU A 349 9.09 -1.92 0.24
N LYS A 350 8.68 -3.09 0.75
CA LYS A 350 9.47 -4.33 0.66
C LYS A 350 9.38 -5.03 -0.70
N ALA A 351 8.20 -5.02 -1.33
CA ALA A 351 7.94 -5.83 -2.54
C ALA A 351 8.79 -5.36 -3.74
N ASN A 352 8.76 -4.07 -4.04
CA ASN A 352 9.44 -3.50 -5.21
C ASN A 352 10.54 -2.49 -4.84
N GLY A 353 10.71 -2.21 -3.53
CA GLY A 353 11.70 -1.27 -3.04
C GLY A 353 11.34 0.21 -3.24
N PHE A 354 10.14 0.55 -3.72
CA PHE A 354 9.76 1.95 -3.96
C PHE A 354 9.80 2.79 -2.67
N GLU A 355 10.26 4.03 -2.80
CA GLU A 355 10.31 4.99 -1.70
C GLU A 355 9.16 5.98 -1.79
N TYR A 356 8.50 6.21 -0.66
CA TYR A 356 7.40 7.16 -0.52
C TYR A 356 7.78 8.20 0.53
N ARG A 357 7.43 9.45 0.24
CA ARG A 357 7.56 10.55 1.19
C ARG A 357 6.29 10.62 2.02
N ILE A 358 6.41 10.66 3.34
CA ILE A 358 5.26 10.89 4.23
C ILE A 358 5.36 12.33 4.72
N GLU A 359 4.23 13.03 4.66
CA GLU A 359 4.11 14.40 5.16
C GLU A 359 3.48 14.40 6.54
N GLY A 360 3.88 15.36 7.37
CA GLY A 360 3.40 15.52 8.74
C GLY A 360 4.51 15.49 9.77
N GLU A 361 4.41 16.38 10.74
CA GLU A 361 5.21 16.38 11.96
C GLU A 361 4.30 16.05 13.14
N GLN A 362 4.86 15.38 14.12
CA GLN A 362 4.22 14.97 15.36
C GLN A 362 5.03 15.52 16.53
N GLU A 363 4.42 15.69 17.68
CA GLU A 363 5.04 16.29 18.86
C GLU A 363 4.82 15.45 20.12
N VAL A 364 5.90 15.21 20.86
CA VAL A 364 5.83 14.69 22.22
C VAL A 364 6.14 15.81 23.18
N GLU A 365 5.13 16.24 23.94
CA GLU A 365 5.30 17.25 24.97
C GLU A 365 5.86 16.62 26.24
N VAL A 366 7.01 17.10 26.70
CA VAL A 366 7.63 16.61 27.94
C VAL A 366 7.31 17.56 29.08
N VAL A 367 6.59 17.06 30.08
CA VAL A 367 6.25 17.81 31.29
C VAL A 367 7.38 17.62 32.30
N PRO A 368 8.14 18.69 32.64
CA PRO A 368 9.18 18.60 33.64
C PRO A 368 8.59 18.40 35.03
N ASP A 369 9.33 17.69 35.87
CA ASP A 369 9.03 17.56 37.29
C ASP A 369 9.24 18.91 38.00
N ARG A 370 8.38 19.25 38.96
CA ARG A 370 8.43 20.53 39.68
C ARG A 370 9.01 20.30 41.07
N VAL A 371 9.81 21.25 41.55
CA VAL A 371 10.29 21.19 42.93
C VAL A 371 9.09 21.33 43.90
N PRO A 372 9.15 20.73 45.10
CA PRO A 372 8.07 20.83 46.07
C PRO A 372 7.74 22.29 46.43
N GLU A 373 6.45 22.56 46.64
CA GLU A 373 5.96 23.85 47.13
C GLU A 373 5.88 23.84 48.66
N ILE A 374 6.36 24.92 49.29
CA ILE A 374 6.39 25.06 50.76
C ILE A 374 5.70 26.37 51.15
N VAL A 375 4.60 26.26 51.91
CA VAL A 375 3.82 27.41 52.38
C VAL A 375 3.84 27.46 53.92
N LEU A 376 4.58 28.42 54.47
CA LEU A 376 4.60 28.69 55.91
C LEU A 376 3.25 29.26 56.36
N GLN A 377 2.60 28.56 57.29
CA GLN A 377 1.32 28.94 57.88
C GLN A 377 1.49 30.05 58.92
N SER A 378 0.41 30.78 59.22
CA SER A 378 0.41 31.89 60.18
C SER A 378 0.80 31.51 61.61
N ALA A 379 0.73 30.22 61.96
CA ALA A 379 1.18 29.70 63.25
C ALA A 379 2.70 29.56 63.34
N THR A 380 3.41 29.56 62.20
CA THR A 380 4.88 29.59 62.15
C THR A 380 5.40 30.86 62.81
N THR A 381 6.48 30.75 63.57
CA THR A 381 7.17 31.90 64.14
C THR A 381 7.51 32.91 63.04
N ALA A 382 6.88 34.08 63.12
CA ALA A 382 7.11 35.17 62.19
C ALA A 382 8.47 35.84 62.42
N SER A 383 8.94 36.57 61.41
CA SER A 383 10.14 37.41 61.56
C SER A 383 9.89 38.53 62.58
N GLY A 384 10.88 38.87 63.40
CA GLY A 384 10.75 39.90 64.43
C GLY A 384 11.76 39.74 65.56
N TYR A 385 11.32 40.06 66.78
CA TYR A 385 12.14 39.94 67.98
C TYR A 385 11.76 38.70 68.79
N ALA A 386 12.73 38.11 69.48
CA ALA A 386 12.54 36.95 70.35
C ALA A 386 13.43 37.06 71.60
N THR A 387 13.09 36.30 72.64
CA THR A 387 13.95 36.11 73.82
C THR A 387 14.80 34.84 73.67
N PRO A 388 15.88 34.67 74.44
CA PRO A 388 16.66 33.42 74.45
C PRO A 388 15.84 32.18 74.80
N SER A 389 14.75 32.35 75.54
CA SER A 389 13.80 31.31 75.95
C SER A 389 12.70 31.01 74.93
N LYS A 390 12.73 31.62 73.73
CA LYS A 390 11.69 31.46 72.72
C LYS A 390 11.59 30.01 72.23
N THR A 391 10.37 29.49 72.16
CA THR A 391 10.06 28.26 71.43
C THR A 391 9.86 28.58 69.95
N LEU A 392 10.64 27.92 69.10
CA LEU A 392 10.48 27.94 67.65
C LEU A 392 9.30 27.05 67.28
N VAL A 393 8.27 27.64 66.65
CA VAL A 393 7.15 26.91 66.07
C VAL A 393 7.28 26.99 64.56
N VAL A 394 7.30 25.85 63.89
CA VAL A 394 7.27 25.76 62.43
C VAL A 394 6.02 25.00 62.03
N ASP A 395 5.21 25.61 61.19
CA ASP A 395 3.98 25.05 60.67
C ASP A 395 3.92 25.30 59.17
N ALA A 396 4.30 24.31 58.38
CA ALA A 396 4.43 24.44 56.93
C ALA A 396 3.52 23.42 56.22
N ALA A 397 2.74 23.89 55.25
CA ALA A 397 2.06 23.02 54.31
C ALA A 397 3.00 22.76 53.14
N VAL A 398 3.17 21.49 52.77
CA VAL A 398 4.08 21.06 51.71
C VAL A 398 3.32 20.26 50.67
N SER A 399 3.62 20.48 49.40
CA SER A 399 2.98 19.76 48.29
C SER A 399 3.91 19.54 47.11
N ASP A 400 3.75 18.42 46.44
CA ASP A 400 4.51 18.01 45.27
C ASP A 400 3.59 17.36 44.22
N ASP A 401 4.07 17.23 42.98
CA ASP A 401 3.32 16.63 41.88
C ASP A 401 3.35 15.08 41.92
N TYR A 402 4.43 14.47 42.41
CA TYR A 402 4.65 13.03 42.36
C TYR A 402 4.97 12.40 43.72
N GLY A 403 5.65 13.11 44.61
CA GLY A 403 5.96 12.61 45.94
C GLY A 403 6.90 13.51 46.73
N LEU A 404 6.61 13.65 48.01
CA LEU A 404 7.48 14.35 48.96
C LEU A 404 8.62 13.41 49.42
N GLY A 405 9.83 13.95 49.45
CA GLY A 405 11.02 13.30 49.98
C GLY A 405 11.38 13.82 51.37
N GLU A 406 12.67 14.13 51.57
CA GLU A 406 13.19 14.52 52.88
C GLU A 406 12.90 16.00 53.19
N ALA A 407 12.77 16.32 54.48
CA ALA A 407 12.60 17.68 54.96
C ALA A 407 13.66 18.05 56.01
N PHE A 408 14.20 19.26 55.89
CA PHE A 408 15.23 19.79 56.78
C PHE A 408 14.85 21.18 57.30
N LEU A 409 15.24 21.45 58.53
CA LEU A 409 15.30 22.79 59.08
C LEU A 409 16.72 23.32 58.83
N VAL A 410 16.81 24.36 58.02
CA VAL A 410 18.06 25.05 57.72
C VAL A 410 18.06 26.34 58.54
N TYR A 411 19.10 26.54 59.36
CA TYR A 411 19.18 27.73 60.21
C TYR A 411 20.61 28.22 60.43
N SER A 412 20.74 29.51 60.74
CA SER A 412 22.00 30.16 61.09
C SER A 412 21.82 31.11 62.28
N LEU A 413 22.91 31.36 63.02
CA LEU A 413 22.93 32.26 64.17
C LEU A 413 24.06 33.27 63.99
N GLY A 414 23.71 34.52 63.72
CA GLY A 414 24.66 35.60 63.44
C GLY A 414 25.51 35.31 62.21
N SER A 415 26.83 35.39 62.35
CA SER A 415 27.80 35.07 61.28
C SER A 415 28.32 33.63 61.33
N ARG A 416 27.67 32.75 62.10
CA ARG A 416 28.06 31.33 62.18
C ARG A 416 27.66 30.59 60.91
N GLU A 417 28.28 29.43 60.68
CA GLU A 417 27.90 28.55 59.58
C GLU A 417 26.46 28.07 59.71
N GLU A 418 25.81 27.93 58.56
CA GLU A 418 24.47 27.40 58.44
C GLU A 418 24.45 25.92 58.82
N LYS A 419 23.51 25.55 59.69
CA LYS A 419 23.26 24.18 60.11
C LYS A 419 22.00 23.66 59.43
N ARG A 420 22.07 22.41 58.99
CA ARG A 420 20.96 21.67 58.38
C ARG A 420 20.63 20.47 59.27
N VAL A 421 19.41 20.42 59.79
CA VAL A 421 18.93 19.36 60.70
C VAL A 421 17.70 18.69 60.11
N SER A 422 17.63 17.36 60.17
CA SER A 422 16.47 16.60 59.68
C SER A 422 15.23 16.93 60.51
N LEU A 423 14.12 17.25 59.84
CA LEU A 423 12.84 17.48 60.50
C LEU A 423 12.21 16.17 60.99
N GLU A 424 12.55 15.03 60.36
CA GLU A 424 12.09 13.72 60.81
C GLU A 424 12.69 13.36 62.17
N GLU A 425 13.98 13.64 62.36
CA GLU A 425 14.65 13.42 63.65
C GLU A 425 14.08 14.31 64.76
N LEU A 426 13.59 15.51 64.40
CA LEU A 426 13.01 16.48 65.34
C LEU A 426 11.52 16.23 65.65
N THR A 427 10.78 15.58 64.75
CA THR A 427 9.31 15.40 64.86
C THR A 427 8.86 13.94 64.93
N ASP A 428 9.78 12.99 64.78
CA ASP A 428 9.53 11.53 64.69
C ASP A 428 8.48 11.19 63.62
N THR A 429 8.35 12.05 62.61
CA THR A 429 7.35 11.95 61.54
C THR A 429 8.04 12.22 60.20
N SER A 430 7.90 11.29 59.26
CA SER A 430 8.37 11.42 57.89
C SER A 430 7.27 11.98 56.99
N LEU A 431 7.65 12.75 55.97
CA LEU A 431 6.71 13.22 54.96
C LEU A 431 6.23 12.04 54.12
N SER A 432 4.95 12.05 53.72
CA SER A 432 4.41 11.00 52.87
C SER A 432 3.39 11.50 51.84
N GLY A 433 3.39 10.85 50.68
CA GLY A 433 2.49 11.18 49.58
C GLY A 433 2.82 12.50 48.91
N ILE A 434 1.81 13.12 48.29
CA ILE A 434 1.95 14.36 47.49
C ILE A 434 1.67 15.63 48.28
N ARG A 435 1.08 15.52 49.47
CA ARG A 435 0.73 16.66 50.32
C ARG A 435 0.81 16.25 51.78
N ASP A 436 1.47 17.09 52.57
CA ASP A 436 1.59 16.87 54.00
C ASP A 436 1.78 18.20 54.75
N ARG A 437 1.93 18.14 56.07
CA ARG A 437 2.09 19.30 56.93
C ARG A 437 3.15 19.05 57.99
N ILE A 438 4.21 19.86 57.94
CA ILE A 438 5.28 19.87 58.92
C ILE A 438 4.82 20.68 60.13
N ARG A 439 4.89 20.08 61.32
CA ARG A 439 4.64 20.75 62.61
C ARG A 439 5.77 20.46 63.58
N LEU A 440 6.57 21.48 63.86
CA LEU A 440 7.67 21.45 64.82
C LEU A 440 7.42 22.48 65.92
N SER A 441 7.72 22.09 67.16
CA SER A 441 7.74 23.01 68.31
C SER A 441 8.94 22.66 69.19
N VAL A 442 10.01 23.44 69.10
CA VAL A 442 11.27 23.19 69.81
C VAL A 442 11.79 24.46 70.49
N PRO A 443 12.21 24.43 71.76
CA PRO A 443 12.92 25.54 72.38
C PRO A 443 14.19 25.91 71.60
N LEU A 444 14.43 27.21 71.34
CA LEU A 444 15.63 27.64 70.60
C LEU A 444 16.92 27.17 71.28
N SER A 445 16.98 27.19 72.61
CA SER A 445 18.14 26.72 73.37
C SER A 445 18.43 25.23 73.18
N GLU A 446 17.40 24.42 72.97
CA GLU A 446 17.53 22.98 72.71
C GLU A 446 18.00 22.74 71.28
N LEU A 447 17.43 23.44 70.30
CA LEU A 447 17.82 23.35 68.90
C LEU A 447 19.27 23.77 68.66
N LEU A 448 19.72 24.83 69.33
CA LEU A 448 21.08 25.37 69.19
C LEU A 448 22.10 24.60 70.06
N GLY A 449 21.65 23.86 71.07
CA GLY A 449 22.46 23.23 72.11
C GLY A 449 22.96 24.19 73.20
N GLU A 450 22.77 25.49 73.00
CA GLU A 450 23.07 26.58 73.94
C GLU A 450 22.01 27.68 73.83
N ALA A 451 21.85 28.48 74.89
CA ALA A 451 20.96 29.63 74.82
C ALA A 451 21.59 30.74 73.96
N PRO A 452 20.87 31.31 72.98
CA PRO A 452 21.40 32.38 72.14
C PRO A 452 21.60 33.66 72.96
N GLU A 453 22.59 34.46 72.59
CA GLU A 453 22.93 35.68 73.32
C GLU A 453 22.06 36.86 72.84
N PRO A 454 21.68 37.80 73.74
CA PRO A 454 21.06 39.06 73.32
C PRO A 454 21.93 39.82 72.31
N GLY A 455 21.38 40.06 71.12
CA GLY A 455 22.08 40.66 69.98
C GLY A 455 22.27 39.71 68.80
N ASP A 456 22.11 38.40 69.02
CA ASP A 456 22.20 37.41 67.95
C ASP A 456 21.03 37.53 66.97
N GLU A 457 21.28 37.15 65.71
CA GLU A 457 20.27 37.05 64.67
C GLU A 457 20.08 35.58 64.28
N PHE A 458 18.94 35.00 64.61
CA PHE A 458 18.58 33.65 64.22
C PHE A 458 17.77 33.69 62.92
N VAL A 459 18.26 33.08 61.86
CA VAL A 459 17.55 32.95 60.58
C VAL A 459 17.24 31.48 60.35
N PHE A 460 16.01 31.17 59.93
CA PHE A 460 15.63 29.80 59.58
C PHE A 460 14.76 29.72 58.33
N GLN A 461 14.85 28.56 57.67
CA GLN A 461 14.08 28.14 56.50
C GLN A 461 13.74 26.66 56.60
N VAL A 462 12.66 26.26 55.94
CA VAL A 462 12.31 24.86 55.73
C VAL A 462 12.74 24.47 54.33
N GLU A 463 13.55 23.42 54.23
CA GLU A 463 13.95 22.79 52.98
C GLU A 463 13.18 21.49 52.80
N VAL A 464 12.62 21.26 51.60
CA VAL A 464 11.94 20.01 51.26
C VAL A 464 12.42 19.54 49.89
N SER A 465 12.75 18.26 49.77
CA SER A 465 13.03 17.60 48.50
C SER A 465 11.86 16.73 48.06
N ASP A 466 11.86 16.33 46.79
CA ASP A 466 10.99 15.28 46.27
C ASP A 466 11.68 13.90 46.32
N GLU A 467 11.07 12.92 45.66
CA GLU A 467 11.62 11.58 45.47
C GLU A 467 12.48 11.41 44.19
N MET A 468 12.71 12.48 43.43
CA MET A 468 13.44 12.41 42.16
C MET A 468 14.91 12.00 42.38
N PRO A 469 15.42 10.98 41.66
CA PRO A 469 16.82 10.59 41.75
C PRO A 469 17.75 11.58 41.01
N PRO A 470 18.96 11.86 41.55
CA PRO A 470 19.45 11.46 42.85
C PRO A 470 18.74 12.22 44.00
N ARG A 471 18.29 11.48 45.02
CA ARG A 471 17.49 12.03 46.13
C ARG A 471 18.17 13.25 46.77
N GLY A 472 17.36 14.26 47.10
CA GLY A 472 17.80 15.49 47.75
C GLY A 472 18.42 16.55 46.83
N THR A 473 18.48 16.30 45.52
CA THR A 473 18.95 17.30 44.54
C THR A 473 17.84 18.20 44.02
N HIS A 474 16.64 17.67 43.84
CA HIS A 474 15.47 18.45 43.44
C HIS A 474 14.72 18.90 44.70
N ARG A 475 14.98 20.14 45.11
CA ARG A 475 14.55 20.68 46.40
C ARG A 475 14.18 22.15 46.33
N ASN A 476 13.34 22.58 47.27
CA ASN A 476 12.93 23.97 47.43
C ASN A 476 13.13 24.44 48.87
N LEU A 477 13.24 25.76 49.05
CA LEU A 477 13.38 26.43 50.34
C LEU A 477 12.19 27.35 50.57
N SER A 478 11.69 27.39 51.80
CA SER A 478 10.67 28.36 52.20
C SER A 478 11.23 29.78 52.23
N SER A 479 10.34 30.77 52.31
CA SER A 479 10.73 32.14 52.69
C SER A 479 11.52 32.14 54.00
N ASP A 480 12.54 32.98 54.10
CA ASP A 480 13.35 33.14 55.30
C ASP A 480 12.56 33.80 56.43
N ARG A 481 12.81 33.32 57.65
CA ARG A 481 12.29 33.90 58.89
C ARG A 481 13.45 34.32 59.76
N LYS A 482 13.45 35.59 60.16
CA LYS A 482 14.54 36.20 60.93
C LYS A 482 14.06 36.64 62.31
N LEU A 483 14.74 36.17 63.35
CA LEU A 483 14.52 36.52 64.74
C LEU A 483 15.74 37.22 65.31
N THR A 484 15.59 38.47 65.73
CA THR A 484 16.62 39.19 66.50
C THR A 484 16.42 38.92 67.98
N ILE A 485 17.44 38.36 68.63
CA ILE A 485 17.38 37.98 70.03
C ILE A 485 17.60 39.22 70.90
N LEU A 486 16.65 39.53 71.77
CA LEU A 486 16.72 40.64 72.73
C LEU A 486 16.82 40.10 74.15
N SER A 487 17.38 40.90 75.07
CA SER A 487 17.23 40.61 76.50
C SER A 487 15.76 40.70 76.90
N GLU A 488 15.39 40.02 77.99
CA GLU A 488 14.00 40.02 78.45
C GLU A 488 13.48 41.43 78.73
N GLU A 489 14.33 42.32 79.27
CA GLU A 489 13.94 43.72 79.53
C GLU A 489 13.66 44.48 78.24
N LYS A 490 14.57 44.38 77.25
CA LYS A 490 14.40 45.05 75.94
C LYS A 490 13.22 44.48 75.17
N TYR A 491 12.99 43.18 75.26
CA TYR A 491 11.83 42.55 74.65
C TYR A 491 10.53 43.05 75.28
N LEU A 492 10.48 43.20 76.61
CA LEU A 492 9.32 43.77 77.31
C LEU A 492 9.08 45.24 76.93
N GLU A 493 10.14 46.03 76.77
CA GLU A 493 10.03 47.41 76.27
C GLU A 493 9.46 47.45 74.86
N TRP A 494 10.01 46.65 73.94
CA TRP A 494 9.48 46.52 72.58
C TRP A 494 8.03 46.06 72.59
N PHE A 495 7.69 45.01 73.35
CA PHE A 495 6.34 44.47 73.41
C PHE A 495 5.33 45.48 73.95
N LYS A 496 5.70 46.29 74.95
CA LYS A 496 4.85 47.39 75.44
C LYS A 496 4.65 48.45 74.36
N SER A 497 5.71 48.85 73.67
CA SER A 497 5.63 49.82 72.57
C SER A 497 4.75 49.31 71.44
N GLU A 498 4.87 48.03 71.08
CA GLU A 498 4.04 47.39 70.06
C GLU A 498 2.58 47.31 70.51
N LEU A 499 2.33 46.93 71.77
CA LEU A 499 0.97 46.90 72.33
C LEU A 499 0.32 48.28 72.31
N GLU A 500 1.05 49.34 72.70
CA GLU A 500 0.56 50.72 72.62
C GLU A 500 0.25 51.13 71.19
N LEU A 501 1.10 50.76 70.23
CA LEU A 501 0.89 51.03 68.81
C LEU A 501 -0.36 50.30 68.28
N GLN A 502 -0.53 49.02 68.61
CA GLN A 502 -1.71 48.24 68.22
C GLN A 502 -2.98 48.82 68.86
N LEU A 503 -2.95 49.21 70.14
CA LEU A 503 -4.07 49.88 70.79
C LEU A 503 -4.41 51.22 70.11
N ALA A 504 -3.40 51.99 69.71
CA ALA A 504 -3.60 53.24 68.97
C ALA A 504 -4.20 53.00 67.58
N LEU A 505 -3.78 51.94 66.88
CA LEU A 505 -4.36 51.53 65.60
C LEU A 505 -5.82 51.11 65.74
N ILE A 506 -6.15 50.29 66.76
CA ILE A 506 -7.53 49.90 67.06
C ILE A 506 -8.38 51.12 67.41
N ALA A 507 -7.85 52.06 68.21
CA ALA A 507 -8.55 53.29 68.55
C ALA A 507 -8.82 54.14 67.30
N LYS A 508 -7.82 54.29 66.41
CA LYS A 508 -7.96 55.00 65.14
C LYS A 508 -8.99 54.33 64.22
N ALA A 509 -8.98 53.01 64.11
CA ALA A 509 -9.94 52.24 63.34
C ALA A 509 -11.37 52.43 63.85
N ARG A 510 -11.57 52.33 65.18
CA ARG A 510 -12.85 52.61 65.83
C ARG A 510 -13.34 54.02 65.57
N ASP A 511 -12.45 55.01 65.63
CA ASP A 511 -12.82 56.41 65.41
C ASP A 511 -13.10 56.71 63.92
N SER A 512 -12.45 56.01 62.99
CA SER A 512 -12.86 56.03 61.57
C SER A 512 -14.22 55.37 61.35
N GLU A 513 -14.51 54.25 61.99
CA GLU A 513 -15.81 53.56 61.89
C GLU A 513 -16.95 54.46 62.41
N LYS A 514 -16.73 55.13 63.56
CA LYS A 514 -17.68 56.12 64.08
C LYS A 514 -17.94 57.26 63.11
N ARG A 515 -16.88 57.81 62.49
CA ARG A 515 -17.03 58.89 61.50
C ARG A 515 -17.79 58.42 60.26
N ALA A 516 -17.42 57.26 59.71
CA ALA A 516 -18.11 56.67 58.57
C ALA A 516 -19.60 56.39 58.89
N ARG A 517 -19.91 55.92 60.11
CA ARG A 517 -21.30 55.71 60.53
C ARG A 517 -22.10 57.01 60.58
N VAL A 518 -21.52 58.08 61.13
CA VAL A 518 -22.17 59.41 61.17
C VAL A 518 -22.41 59.92 59.75
N GLU A 519 -21.45 59.72 58.85
CA GLU A 519 -21.58 60.11 57.44
C GLU A 519 -22.68 59.32 56.71
N ILE A 520 -22.79 58.01 56.94
CA ILE A 520 -23.90 57.18 56.44
C ILE A 520 -25.25 57.64 57.01
N GLU A 521 -25.32 57.98 58.30
CA GLU A 521 -26.55 58.50 58.91
C GLU A 521 -26.95 59.84 58.28
N ASN A 522 -26.00 60.73 57.99
CA ASN A 522 -26.26 61.98 57.28
C ASN A 522 -26.75 61.75 55.85
N LEU A 523 -26.12 60.86 55.09
CA LEU A 523 -26.54 60.50 53.73
C LEU A 523 -27.96 59.91 53.71
N LYS A 524 -28.33 59.08 54.68
CA LYS A 524 -29.71 58.56 54.81
C LYS A 524 -30.74 59.65 55.13
N VAL A 525 -30.34 60.74 55.76
CA VAL A 525 -31.21 61.89 56.02
C VAL A 525 -31.35 62.74 54.76
N GLU A 526 -30.31 62.86 53.94
CA GLU A 526 -30.36 63.54 52.64
C GLU A 526 -31.19 62.75 51.61
N GLU A 527 -31.04 61.43 51.52
CA GLU A 527 -31.82 60.55 50.64
C GLU A 527 -33.32 60.55 50.98
N LYS A 528 -33.70 60.82 52.23
CA LYS A 528 -35.12 60.98 52.64
C LYS A 528 -35.71 62.36 52.35
N LYS A 529 -34.88 63.34 51.96
CA LYS A 529 -35.31 64.70 51.62
C LYS A 529 -35.49 64.91 50.11
N GLU A 530 -34.90 64.06 49.29
CA GLU A 530 -35.31 63.84 47.89
C GLU A 530 -36.55 62.94 47.82
#